data_AF-A0A3D1T234-F1
#
_entry.id   AF-A0A3D1T234-F1
#
_cell.length_a   1.000
_cell.length_b   1.000
_cell.length_c   1.000
_cell.angle_alpha   90.00
_cell.angle_beta   90.00
_cell.angle_gamma   90.00
#
_symmetry.space_group_name_H-M   'P 1'
#
loop_
_entity.id
_entity.type
_entity.pdbx_description
1 polymer ?
#
loop_
_entity_poly.entity_id
_entity_poly.type
_entity_poly.pdbx_seq_one_letter_code
_entity_poly.pdbx_strand_id
1 'polypeptide(L)'
;MTLKISETRFRVFAGILVGVFAILTGRLWFLQITKGEENLAKSNRFRTYAVPIKAPRGIMFDRNGTELVASRLAHAVSVVPEVIRDHSDI
;
A
#
# COMPACT_ATOMS: atom_id res chain seq x y z
N MET A 1 -1.82 38.95 -42.76
CA MET A 1 -1.80 37.47 -42.75
C MET A 1 -1.10 36.86 -41.52
N THR A 2 -0.47 37.66 -40.64
CA THR A 2 0.31 37.19 -39.48
C THR A 2 -0.50 36.88 -38.21
N LEU A 3 -1.72 37.41 -38.07
CA LEU A 3 -2.55 37.25 -36.86
C LEU A 3 -3.11 35.82 -36.68
N LYS A 4 -3.44 35.11 -37.77
CA LYS A 4 -4.03 33.76 -37.69
C LYS A 4 -3.06 32.68 -37.18
N ILE A 5 -1.76 32.86 -37.41
CA ILE A 5 -0.73 31.90 -36.99
C ILE A 5 -0.60 31.84 -35.46
N SER A 6 -0.80 32.97 -34.77
CA SER A 6 -0.87 33.05 -33.31
C SER A 6 -2.07 32.29 -32.75
N GLU A 7 -3.26 32.54 -33.31
CA GLU A 7 -4.51 31.91 -32.85
C GLU A 7 -4.50 30.38 -33.04
N THR A 8 -3.97 29.88 -34.15
CA THR A 8 -3.87 28.43 -34.39
C THR A 8 -2.95 27.75 -33.37
N ARG A 9 -1.79 28.35 -33.08
CA ARG A 9 -0.86 27.83 -32.07
C ARG A 9 -1.50 27.81 -30.69
N PHE A 10 -2.19 28.88 -30.31
CA PHE A 10 -2.92 28.96 -29.05
C PHE A 10 -4.01 27.89 -28.94
N ARG A 11 -4.80 27.67 -30.00
CA ARG A 11 -5.82 26.61 -30.02
C ARG A 11 -5.24 25.20 -29.90
N VAL A 12 -4.10 24.94 -30.54
CA VAL A 12 -3.39 23.65 -30.41
C VAL A 12 -2.91 23.44 -28.97
N PHE A 13 -2.30 24.46 -28.37
CA PHE A 13 -1.88 24.40 -26.96
C PHE A 13 -3.06 24.20 -26.01
N ALA A 14 -4.17 24.90 -26.21
CA ALA A 14 -5.39 24.73 -25.43
C ALA A 14 -5.95 23.30 -25.57
N GLY A 15 -5.96 22.74 -26.79
CA GLY A 15 -6.38 21.36 -27.04
C GLY A 15 -5.51 20.34 -26.32
N ILE A 16 -4.19 20.53 -26.33
CA ILE A 16 -3.24 19.68 -25.59
C ILE A 16 -3.53 19.76 -24.09
N LEU A 17 -3.70 20.97 -23.55
CA LEU A 17 -3.98 21.19 -22.13
C LEU A 17 -5.26 20.43 -21.70
N VAL A 18 -6.34 20.60 -22.46
CA VAL A 18 -7.61 19.90 -22.19
C VAL A 18 -7.43 18.38 -22.28
N GLY A 19 -6.66 17.89 -23.25
CA GLY A 19 -6.33 16.46 -23.37
C GLY A 19 -5.61 15.91 -22.14
N VAL A 20 -4.63 16.64 -21.61
CA VAL A 20 -3.91 16.25 -20.38
C VAL A 20 -4.86 16.20 -19.19
N PHE A 21 -5.70 17.22 -19.00
CA PHE A 21 -6.69 17.22 -17.93
C PHE A 21 -7.73 16.11 -18.06
N ALA A 22 -8.14 15.76 -19.28
CA ALA A 22 -9.04 14.64 -19.52
C ALA A 22 -8.41 13.30 -19.09
N ILE A 23 -7.14 13.07 -19.44
CA ILE A 23 -6.40 11.86 -19.03
C ILE A 23 -6.26 11.79 -17.51
N LEU A 24 -5.88 12.90 -16.86
CA LEU A 24 -5.75 12.95 -15.40
C LEU A 24 -7.08 12.72 -14.70
N THR A 25 -8.17 13.30 -15.21
CA THR A 25 -9.52 13.09 -14.67
C THR A 25 -9.96 11.64 -14.83
N GLY A 26 -9.72 11.02 -15.99
CA GLY A 26 -9.98 9.59 -16.19
C GLY A 26 -9.15 8.70 -15.27
N ARG A 27 -7.88 9.07 -15.02
CA ARG A 27 -7.02 8.35 -14.07
C ARG A 27 -7.53 8.49 -12.63
N LEU A 28 -7.95 9.68 -12.24
CA LEU A 28 -8.55 9.94 -10.94
C LEU A 28 -9.85 9.13 -10.78
N TRP A 29 -10.73 9.17 -11.78
CA TRP A 29 -11.96 8.39 -11.82
C TRP A 29 -11.71 6.89 -11.65
N PHE A 30 -10.73 6.33 -12.35
CA PHE A 30 -10.32 4.94 -12.20
C PHE A 30 -9.87 4.61 -10.76
N LEU A 31 -9.06 5.47 -10.14
CA LEU A 31 -8.64 5.28 -8.75
C LEU A 31 -9.80 5.39 -7.76
N GLN A 32 -10.76 6.27 -8.02
CA GLN A 32 -11.93 6.45 -7.15
C GLN A 32 -12.95 5.32 -7.30
N ILE A 33 -13.11 4.71 -8.48
CA ILE A 33 -14.13 3.67 -8.70
C ILE A 33 -13.59 2.26 -8.54
N THR A 34 -12.44 1.96 -9.13
CA THR A 34 -11.87 0.60 -9.03
C THR A 34 -11.19 0.36 -7.69
N LYS A 35 -10.66 1.43 -7.06
CA LYS A 35 -10.00 1.33 -5.74
C LYS A 35 -10.70 2.15 -4.65
N GLY A 36 -11.87 2.73 -4.91
CA GLY A 36 -12.61 3.50 -3.90
C GLY A 36 -12.99 2.64 -2.70
N GLU A 37 -13.61 1.48 -2.95
CA GLU A 37 -13.97 0.54 -1.90
C GLU A 37 -12.74 -0.04 -1.20
N GLU A 38 -11.68 -0.35 -1.94
CA GLU A 38 -10.41 -0.85 -1.38
C GLU A 38 -9.75 0.21 -0.47
N ASN A 39 -9.78 1.49 -0.85
CA ASN A 39 -9.20 2.59 -0.08
C ASN A 39 -10.07 2.97 1.14
N LEU A 40 -11.39 2.94 1.01
CA LEU A 40 -12.31 3.16 2.12
C LEU A 40 -12.20 2.03 3.16
N ALA A 41 -12.15 0.78 2.69
CA ALA A 41 -11.95 -0.39 3.54
C ALA A 41 -10.57 -0.37 4.22
N LYS A 42 -9.51 0.06 3.53
CA LYS A 42 -8.17 0.27 4.11
C LYS A 42 -8.15 1.40 5.15
N SER A 43 -8.86 2.50 4.91
CA SER A 43 -8.93 3.62 5.86
C SER A 43 -9.64 3.23 7.16
N ASN A 44 -10.72 2.46 7.07
CA ASN A 44 -11.53 2.11 8.24
C ASN A 44 -11.03 0.88 9.00
N ARG A 45 -10.32 -0.05 8.36
CA ARG A 45 -9.90 -1.28 9.06
C ARG A 45 -8.72 -1.06 9.97
N PHE A 46 -7.57 -0.62 9.49
CA PHE A 46 -6.40 -0.46 10.36
C PHE A 46 -5.44 0.51 9.69
N ARG A 47 -5.08 1.59 10.39
CA ARG A 47 -3.87 2.39 10.13
C ARG A 47 -2.79 1.42 9.70
N THR A 48 -2.44 1.43 8.40
CA THR A 48 -1.67 0.39 7.72
C THR A 48 -0.34 0.13 8.43
N TYR A 49 -0.34 -0.78 9.40
CA TYR A 49 0.89 -1.34 9.92
C TYR A 49 1.39 -2.24 8.79
N ALA A 50 2.38 -1.75 8.06
CA ALA A 50 3.23 -2.62 7.27
C ALA A 50 3.91 -3.55 8.27
N VAL A 51 3.33 -4.72 8.52
CA VAL A 51 4.01 -5.78 9.27
C VAL A 51 5.02 -6.37 8.30
N PRO A 52 6.32 -6.07 8.44
CA PRO A 52 7.31 -6.66 7.55
C PRO A 52 7.28 -8.17 7.78
N ILE A 53 6.98 -8.92 6.73
CA ILE A 53 7.15 -10.37 6.73
C ILE A 53 8.66 -10.59 6.77
N LYS A 54 9.21 -10.92 7.95
CA LYS A 54 10.62 -11.28 8.06
C LYS A 54 10.85 -12.51 7.20
N ALA A 55 11.77 -12.41 6.25
CA ALA A 55 12.20 -13.58 5.50
C ALA A 55 12.75 -14.62 6.50
N PRO A 56 12.34 -15.90 6.41
CA PRO A 56 12.94 -16.94 7.22
C PRO A 56 14.43 -16.99 6.93
N ARG A 57 15.25 -17.14 7.99
CA ARG A 57 16.70 -17.26 7.82
C ARG A 57 16.99 -18.57 7.07
N GLY A 58 18.02 -18.54 6.22
CA GLY A 58 18.52 -19.72 5.54
C GLY A 58 18.97 -20.78 6.54
N ILE A 59 18.78 -22.04 6.17
CA ILE A 59 19.22 -23.19 6.96
C ILE A 59 20.74 -23.31 6.80
N MET A 60 21.47 -23.40 7.92
CA MET A 60 22.93 -23.62 7.91
C MET A 60 23.23 -25.09 8.18
N PHE A 61 24.03 -25.70 7.31
CA PHE A 61 24.47 -27.09 7.42
C PHE A 61 25.94 -27.15 7.80
N ASP A 62 26.33 -28.14 8.61
CA ASP A 62 27.72 -28.53 8.80
C ASP A 62 28.27 -29.23 7.54
N ARG A 63 29.60 -29.40 7.45
CA ARG A 63 30.29 -30.13 6.37
C ARG A 63 29.80 -31.57 6.17
N ASN A 64 29.16 -32.16 7.18
CA ASN A 64 28.55 -33.49 7.14
C ASN A 64 27.05 -33.46 6.79
N GLY A 65 26.51 -32.31 6.35
CA GLY A 65 25.10 -32.15 5.98
C GLY A 65 24.12 -32.11 7.16
N THR A 66 24.62 -32.00 8.39
CA THR A 66 23.78 -31.89 9.58
C THR A 66 23.30 -30.44 9.76
N GLU A 67 22.00 -30.25 9.94
CA GLU A 67 21.40 -28.92 10.18
C GLU A 67 21.82 -28.35 11.54
N LEU A 68 22.47 -27.17 11.54
CA LEU A 68 22.94 -26.49 12.76
C LEU A 68 22.01 -25.35 13.18
N VAL A 69 21.41 -24.63 12.24
CA VAL A 69 20.52 -23.48 12.51
C VAL A 69 19.30 -23.53 11.60
N ALA A 70 18.13 -23.56 12.22
CA ALA A 70 16.83 -23.59 11.55
C ALA A 70 15.92 -22.49 12.11
N SER A 71 15.11 -21.86 11.26
CA SER A 71 14.03 -20.96 11.73
C SER A 71 12.77 -21.79 11.98
N ARG A 72 12.41 -22.01 13.25
CA ARG A 72 11.16 -22.69 13.65
C ARG A 72 10.21 -21.69 14.32
N LEU A 73 8.90 -21.93 14.20
CA LEU A 73 7.88 -21.09 14.81
C LEU A 73 7.97 -21.19 16.34
N ALA A 74 8.16 -20.07 17.03
CA ALA A 74 8.13 -20.02 18.49
C ALA A 74 6.78 -19.44 18.94
N HIS A 75 6.00 -20.21 19.70
CA HIS A 75 4.75 -19.74 20.27
C HIS A 75 5.04 -18.99 21.57
N ALA A 76 4.91 -17.66 21.53
CA ALA A 76 5.05 -16.81 22.70
C ALA A 76 3.69 -16.20 23.05
N VAL A 77 3.23 -16.41 24.29
CA VAL A 77 2.04 -15.77 24.85
C VAL A 77 2.50 -14.58 25.67
N SER A 78 2.03 -13.38 25.32
CA SER A 78 2.30 -12.15 26.06
C SER A 78 0.99 -11.62 26.60
N VAL A 79 0.96 -11.32 27.90
CA VAL A 79 -0.19 -10.78 28.62
C VAL A 79 0.22 -9.46 29.26
N VAL A 80 -0.62 -8.44 29.09
CA VAL A 80 -0.50 -7.17 29.81
C VAL A 80 -1.34 -7.31 31.09
N PRO A 81 -0.73 -7.38 32.29
CA PRO A 81 -1.45 -7.68 33.53
C PRO A 81 -2.55 -6.66 33.85
N GLU A 82 -2.40 -5.41 33.42
CA GLU A 82 -3.36 -4.32 33.67
C GLU A 82 -4.73 -4.55 33.02
N VAL A 83 -4.78 -5.24 31.88
CA VAL A 83 -6.04 -5.58 31.17
C VAL A 83 -6.81 -6.70 31.87
N ILE A 84 -6.15 -7.48 32.73
CA ILE A 84 -6.76 -8.64 33.43
C ILE A 84 -7.29 -8.26 34.81
N ARG A 85 -6.88 -7.12 35.37
CA ARG A 85 -7.24 -6.73 36.75
C ARG A 85 -8.65 -6.19 36.93
N ASP A 86 -9.49 -6.22 35.89
CA ASP A 86 -10.88 -5.78 35.93
C ASP A 86 -11.81 -6.81 35.26
N HIS A 87 -11.91 -7.98 35.88
CA HIS A 87 -12.96 -8.96 35.58
C HIS A 87 -13.33 -9.75 36.84
N SER A 88 -13.82 -9.04 37.86
CA SER A 88 -14.38 -9.63 39.08
C SER A 88 -15.89 -9.86 39.04
N ASP A 89 -16.52 -9.78 37.86
CA ASP A 89 -17.98 -9.82 37.71
C ASP A 89 -18.52 -10.97 36.81
N ILE A 90 -17.83 -12.13 36.77
CA ILE A 90 -18.42 -13.41 36.31
C ILE A 90 -18.11 -14.53 37.31
#